data_AF-A0A3M0BV21-F1
#
_entry.id   AF-A0A3M0BV21-F1
#
_cell.length_a   1.000
_cell.length_b   1.000
_cell.length_c   1.000
_cell.angle_alpha   90.00
_cell.angle_beta   90.00
_cell.angle_gamma   90.00
#
_symmetry.space_group_name_H-M   'P 1'
#
loop_
_entity.id
_entity.type
_entity.pdbx_description
1 polymer ?
#
loop_
_entity_poly.entity_id
_entity_poly.type
_entity_poly.pdbx_seq_one_letter_code
_entity_poly.pdbx_strand_id
1 'polypeptide(L)'
;MRHLFTEHPATVGETYGEHMGNALSFGIELILAGFACLLHGAFPFLFEKTGSNAVRRLYKRMVTHRDKRMSSPHAMATGRIEAAE
;
A
#
# COMPACT_ATOMS: atom_id res chain seq x y z
N MET A 1 9.64 -13.28 23.48
CA MET A 1 8.92 -13.63 22.25
C MET A 1 8.76 -12.36 21.44
N ARG A 2 9.29 -12.28 20.21
CA ARG A 2 9.13 -11.09 19.35
C ARG A 2 7.69 -11.07 18.86
N HIS A 3 6.94 -10.02 19.20
CA HIS A 3 5.56 -9.88 18.77
C HIS A 3 5.54 -9.29 17.36
N LEU A 4 5.94 -10.10 16.38
CA LEU A 4 6.00 -9.72 14.95
C LEU A 4 4.67 -9.16 14.43
N PHE A 5 3.56 -9.60 15.02
CA PHE A 5 2.21 -9.18 14.65
C PHE A 5 1.77 -7.85 15.25
N THR A 6 2.38 -7.35 16.32
CA THR A 6 2.02 -6.06 16.95
C THR A 6 3.11 -5.01 16.83
N GLU A 7 4.39 -5.40 16.69
CA GLU A 7 5.48 -4.46 16.42
C GLU A 7 5.33 -3.81 15.05
N HIS A 8 4.91 -4.54 14.01
CA HIS A 8 4.80 -3.98 12.65
C HIS A 8 3.66 -2.95 12.48
N PRO A 9 2.40 -3.20 12.93
CA PRO A 9 1.33 -2.19 12.88
C PRO A 9 1.63 -0.97 13.74
N ALA A 10 2.26 -1.17 14.91
CA ALA A 10 2.66 -0.08 15.80
C ALA A 10 3.73 0.83 15.16
N THR A 11 4.63 0.29 14.31
CA THR A 11 5.63 1.10 13.60
C THR A 11 5.04 2.00 12.51
N VAL A 12 3.82 1.71 12.03
CA VAL A 12 3.09 2.53 11.05
C VAL A 12 1.91 3.30 11.66
N GLY A 13 1.68 3.16 12.98
CA GLY A 13 0.63 3.86 13.71
C GLY A 13 -0.80 3.37 13.42
N GLU A 14 -0.95 2.14 12.92
CA GLU A 14 -2.26 1.53 12.63
C GLU A 14 -2.63 0.50 13.69
N THR A 15 -3.92 0.37 14.01
CA THR A 15 -4.38 -0.75 14.83
C THR A 15 -4.24 -2.05 14.04
N TYR A 16 -3.97 -3.18 14.71
CA TYR A 16 -3.81 -4.48 14.03
C TYR A 16 -5.00 -4.82 13.12
N GLY A 17 -6.22 -4.48 13.53
CA GLY A 17 -7.43 -4.70 12.73
C GLY A 17 -7.50 -3.84 11.47
N GLU A 18 -7.10 -2.57 11.54
CA GLU A 18 -7.04 -1.69 10.37
C GLU A 18 -5.95 -2.16 9.38
N HIS A 19 -4.77 -2.48 9.90
CA HIS A 19 -3.66 -2.95 9.09
C HIS A 19 -4.00 -4.28 8.41
N MET A 20 -4.57 -5.23 9.15
CA MET A 20 -5.00 -6.53 8.64
C MET A 20 -6.10 -6.38 7.59
N GLY A 21 -7.11 -5.56 7.83
CA GLY A 21 -8.20 -5.32 6.86
C GLY A 21 -7.71 -4.69 5.56
N ASN A 22 -6.84 -3.69 5.66
CA ASN A 22 -6.28 -3.00 4.49
C ASN A 22 -5.34 -3.91 3.70
N ALA A 23 -4.48 -4.68 4.39
CA ALA A 23 -3.62 -5.67 3.77
C ALA A 23 -4.40 -6.81 3.09
N LEU A 24 -5.44 -7.34 3.75
CA LEU A 24 -6.30 -8.37 3.15
C LEU A 24 -7.05 -7.84 1.93
N SER A 25 -7.63 -6.63 1.99
CA SER A 25 -8.34 -6.04 0.85
C SER A 25 -7.42 -5.88 -0.36
N PHE A 26 -6.18 -5.43 -0.14
CA PHE A 26 -5.17 -5.34 -1.19
C PHE A 26 -4.81 -6.73 -1.75
N GLY A 27 -4.57 -7.71 -0.88
CA GLY A 27 -4.20 -9.07 -1.25
C GLY A 27 -5.27 -9.80 -2.06
N ILE A 28 -6.54 -9.73 -1.65
CA ILE A 28 -7.67 -10.33 -2.37
C ILE A 28 -7.75 -9.77 -3.79
N GLU A 29 -7.58 -8.46 -3.93
CA GLU A 29 -7.65 -7.80 -5.22
C GLU A 29 -6.49 -8.19 -6.15
N LEU A 30 -5.30 -8.40 -5.58
CA LEU A 30 -4.14 -8.92 -6.30
C LEU A 30 -4.35 -10.35 -6.78
N ILE A 31 -4.94 -11.21 -5.95
CA ILE A 31 -5.28 -12.60 -6.31
C ILE A 31 -6.29 -12.62 -7.46
N LEU A 32 -7.36 -11.82 -7.38
CA LEU A 32 -8.36 -11.72 -8.44
C LEU A 32 -7.76 -11.19 -9.75
N ALA A 33 -6.88 -10.19 -9.67
CA ALA A 33 -6.18 -9.68 -10.84
C ALA A 33 -5.30 -10.76 -11.49
N GLY A 34 -4.56 -11.51 -10.68
CA GLY A 34 -3.74 -12.64 -11.14
C GLY A 34 -4.59 -13.73 -11.81
N PHE A 35 -5.71 -14.11 -11.19
CA PHE A 35 -6.63 -15.10 -11.75
C PHE A 35 -7.23 -14.64 -13.08
N ALA A 36 -7.62 -13.35 -13.18
CA ALA A 36 -8.11 -12.77 -14.42
C ALA A 36 -7.05 -12.82 -15.54
N CYS A 37 -5.78 -12.54 -15.23
CA CYS A 37 -4.67 -12.65 -16.18
C CYS A 37 -4.42 -14.10 -16.63
N LEU A 38 -4.48 -15.07 -15.71
CA LEU A 38 -4.32 -16.49 -16.04
C LEU A 38 -5.45 -16.96 -16.97
N LEU A 39 -6.70 -16.61 -16.65
CA LEU A 39 -7.84 -16.93 -17.50
C LEU A 39 -7.76 -16.23 -18.86
N HIS A 40 -7.28 -14.99 -18.92
CA HIS A 40 -7.04 -14.29 -20.18
C HIS A 40 -5.95 -14.97 -21.03
N GLY A 41 -4.87 -15.44 -20.40
CA GLY A 41 -3.83 -16.21 -21.09
C GLY A 41 -4.35 -17.54 -21.64
N ALA A 42 -5.26 -18.20 -20.93
CA ALA A 42 -5.91 -19.43 -21.40
C ALA A 42 -7.00 -19.18 -22.46
N PHE A 43 -7.75 -18.08 -22.30
CA PHE A 43 -8.87 -17.69 -23.15
C PHE A 43 -8.72 -16.20 -23.52
N PRO A 44 -8.09 -15.88 -24.66
CA PRO A 44 -7.71 -14.50 -25.01
C PRO A 44 -8.90 -13.54 -25.19
N PHE A 45 -10.12 -14.07 -25.33
CA PHE A 45 -11.36 -13.30 -25.41
C PHE A 45 -11.97 -12.96 -24.04
N LEU A 46 -11.51 -13.59 -22.96
CA LEU A 46 -12.02 -13.36 -21.61
C LEU A 46 -11.14 -12.37 -20.85
N PHE A 47 -11.73 -11.41 -20.14
CA PHE A 47 -11.02 -10.45 -19.27
C PHE A 47 -9.99 -9.53 -19.93
N GLU A 48 -10.13 -9.23 -21.24
CA GLU A 48 -9.18 -8.42 -22.03
C GLU A 48 -8.77 -7.09 -21.34
N LYS A 49 -9.72 -6.38 -20.73
CA LYS A 49 -9.45 -5.14 -19.98
C LYS A 49 -9.43 -5.31 -18.47
N THR A 50 -9.93 -6.43 -17.95
CA THR A 50 -10.14 -6.63 -16.51
C THR A 50 -8.82 -6.81 -15.77
N GLY A 51 -7.89 -7.61 -16.30
CA GLY A 51 -6.57 -7.81 -15.69
C GLY A 51 -5.78 -6.51 -15.62
N SER A 52 -5.64 -5.82 -16.76
CA SER A 52 -4.92 -4.54 -16.85
C SER A 52 -5.54 -3.44 -15.96
N ASN A 53 -6.86 -3.35 -15.89
CA ASN A 53 -7.53 -2.37 -15.04
C ASN A 53 -7.38 -2.68 -13.55
N ALA A 54 -7.40 -3.95 -13.15
CA ALA A 54 -7.17 -4.36 -11.77
C ALA A 54 -5.73 -4.02 -11.33
N VAL A 55 -4.73 -4.32 -12.16
CA VAL A 55 -3.33 -3.96 -11.88
C VAL A 55 -3.14 -2.44 -11.80
N ARG A 56 -3.77 -1.66 -12.70
CA ARG A 56 -3.76 -0.18 -12.61
C ARG A 56 -4.38 0.32 -11.31
N ARG A 57 -5.44 -0.32 -10.82
CA ARG A 57 -6.11 0.04 -9.55
C ARG A 57 -5.22 -0.26 -8.35
N LEU A 58 -4.59 -1.43 -8.32
CA LEU A 58 -3.58 -1.81 -7.33
C LEU A 58 -2.39 -0.84 -7.34
N TYR A 59 -1.87 -0.51 -8.52
CA TYR A 59 -0.77 0.44 -8.68
C TYR A 59 -1.15 1.83 -8.15
N LYS A 60 -2.34 2.34 -8.50
CA LYS A 60 -2.84 3.62 -7.98
C LYS A 60 -2.93 3.60 -6.46
N ARG A 61 -3.47 2.52 -5.86
CA ARG A 61 -3.52 2.36 -4.40
C ARG A 61 -2.11 2.34 -3.78
N MET A 62 -1.16 1.65 -4.38
CA MET A 62 0.23 1.61 -3.89
C MET A 62 0.88 3.00 -3.92
N VAL A 63 0.68 3.77 -5.00
CA VAL A 63 1.25 5.11 -5.16
C VAL A 63 0.55 6.14 -4.26
N THR A 64 -0.78 6.09 -4.13
CA THR A 64 -1.54 7.01 -3.28
C THR A 64 -1.26 6.80 -1.78
N HIS A 65 -0.94 5.57 -1.38
CA HIS A 65 -0.56 5.26 0.01
C HIS A 65 0.95 5.32 0.26
N ARG A 66 1.74 5.71 -0.75
CA ARG A 66 3.18 5.95 -0.61
C ARG A 66 3.37 7.28 0.11
N ASP A 67 3.66 7.17 1.41
CA ASP A 67 4.25 8.23 2.23
C ASP A 67 3.29 9.30 2.81
N LYS A 68 2.63 8.97 3.92
CA LYS A 68 2.10 9.98 4.86
C LYS A 68 3.18 10.60 5.75
N ARG A 69 4.45 10.16 5.65
CA ARG A 69 5.55 10.67 6.47
C ARG A 69 6.08 12.01 5.94
N MET A 70 5.89 12.28 4.65
CA MET A 70 6.30 13.55 4.02
C MET A 70 5.35 14.74 4.24
N SER A 71 4.21 14.55 4.90
CA SER A 71 3.22 15.62 5.16
C SER A 71 3.18 16.10 6.60
N SER A 72 4.20 15.82 7.42
CA SER A 72 4.33 16.41 8.75
C SER A 72 5.13 17.73 8.67
N PRO A 73 4.52 18.91 8.93
CA PRO A 73 5.19 20.22 8.87
C PRO A 73 6.31 20.43 9.90
N HIS A 74 6.60 19.44 10.74
CA HIS A 74 7.45 19.60 11.92
C HIS A 74 8.97 19.52 11.63
N ALA A 75 9.38 19.03 10.46
CA ALA A 75 10.81 18.86 10.13
C ALA A 75 11.52 20.16 9.67
N MET A 76 10.78 21.27 9.47
CA MET A 76 11.33 22.51 8.89
C MET A 76 11.76 23.56 9.95
N ALA A 77 11.54 23.32 11.24
CA ALA A 77 11.79 24.32 12.29
C ALA A 77 13.19 24.25 12.94
N THR A 78 13.90 23.11 12.84
CA THR A 78 15.16 22.91 13.58
C THR A 78 16.40 23.52 12.93
N GLY A 79 16.38 23.81 11.62
CA GLY A 79 17.58 24.29 10.90
C GLY A 79 17.89 25.79 10.98
N ARG A 80 17.15 26.60 11.76
CA ARG A 80 17.34 28.07 11.81
C ARG A 80 18.05 28.58 13.07
N ILE A 81 18.26 27.75 14.07
CA ILE A 81 18.82 28.17 15.37
C ILE A 81 20.35 28.00 15.49
N GLU A 82 21.02 27.35 14.54
CA GLU A 82 22.49 27.13 14.59
C GLU A 82 23.32 28.17 13.80
N ALA A 83 22.69 29.19 13.20
CA ALA A 83 23.39 30.21 12.40
C ALA A 83 23.55 31.57 13.11
N ALA A 84 23.37 31.62 14.43
CA ALA A 84 23.35 32.87 15.21
C ALA A 84 24.25 32.83 16.46
N GLU A 85 25.34 32.06 16.43
CA GLU A 85 26.45 32.18 17.41
C GLU A 85 27.79 32.34 16.68
#